data_AF-A0A958GLW3-F1
#
_entry.id   AF-A0A958GLW3-F1
#
_cell.length_a   1.000
_cell.length_b   1.000
_cell.length_c   1.000
_cell.angle_alpha   90.00
_cell.angle_beta   90.00
_cell.angle_gamma   90.00
#
_symmetry.space_group_name_H-M   'P 1'
#
loop_
_entity.id
_entity.type
_entity.pdbx_description
1 polymer ?
#
loop_
_entity_poly.entity_id
_entity_poly.type
_entity_poly.pdbx_seq_one_letter_code
_entity_poly.pdbx_strand_id
1 'polypeptide(L)'
;MGKNGLTSSHRANLTERSIVVTGGAGFLGSFVVQQLRAAGCVNVVVPRSKDYDLVQLEAVHELLVDTRPDLIIHLAARVGGIGINREQPGTFFYENLMMGAQLMEAARLHGVDKFVS
;
A
#
# COMPACT_ATOMS: atom_id res chain seq x y z
N MET A 1 45.22 -1.89 15.67
CA MET A 1 44.12 -2.38 16.54
C MET A 1 42.84 -2.40 15.73
N GLY A 2 42.18 -3.55 15.63
CA GLY A 2 40.96 -3.71 14.85
C GLY A 2 39.71 -3.91 15.70
N LYS A 3 38.60 -3.97 14.95
CA LYS A 3 37.25 -4.54 15.23
C LYS A 3 36.18 -3.61 15.82
N ASN A 4 35.24 -3.23 14.97
CA ASN A 4 33.84 -3.71 14.93
C ASN A 4 33.18 -3.05 13.69
N GLY A 5 32.62 -3.74 12.69
CA GLY A 5 31.93 -5.02 12.72
C GLY A 5 30.45 -4.77 12.44
N LEU A 6 30.03 -5.02 11.18
CA LEU A 6 28.66 -5.26 10.70
C LEU A 6 27.69 -4.09 10.37
N THR A 7 27.18 -4.16 9.14
CA THR A 7 25.88 -3.70 8.59
C THR A 7 25.73 -2.27 8.00
N SER A 8 25.80 -2.19 6.67
CA SER A 8 24.87 -1.35 5.91
C SER A 8 24.36 -2.17 4.72
N SER A 9 23.46 -3.10 5.02
CA SER A 9 22.65 -3.76 4.00
C SER A 9 21.79 -2.69 3.32
N HIS A 10 21.99 -2.46 2.03
CA HIS A 10 21.08 -1.80 1.07
C HIS A 10 19.86 -1.11 1.69
N ARG A 11 20.04 0.03 2.38
CA ARG A 11 18.90 0.88 2.71
C ARG A 11 18.43 1.47 1.38
N ALA A 12 17.30 0.97 0.89
CA ALA A 12 16.65 1.59 -0.26
C ALA A 12 16.47 3.07 0.05
N ASN A 13 16.98 3.94 -0.82
CA ASN A 13 16.71 5.37 -0.69
C ASN A 13 15.23 5.58 -1.01
N LEU A 14 14.41 5.81 0.02
CA LEU A 14 12.96 5.98 -0.11
C LEU A 14 12.57 7.43 -0.41
N THR A 15 13.46 8.40 -0.18
CA THR A 15 13.09 9.82 -0.25
C THR A 15 12.78 10.30 -1.66
N GLU A 16 13.36 9.65 -2.66
CA GLU A 16 13.18 9.95 -4.09
C GLU A 16 12.07 9.12 -4.75
N ARG A 17 11.56 8.09 -4.07
CA ARG A 17 10.56 7.18 -4.64
C ARG A 17 9.14 7.76 -4.59
N SER A 18 8.35 7.49 -5.61
CA SER A 18 6.89 7.60 -5.58
C SER A 18 6.32 6.41 -4.81
N ILE A 19 5.63 6.70 -3.69
CA ILE A 19 5.10 5.70 -2.77
C ILE A 19 3.58 5.83 -2.71
N VAL A 20 2.87 4.76 -3.06
CA VAL A 20 1.43 4.64 -2.85
C VAL A 20 1.17 3.88 -1.55
N VAL A 21 0.34 4.44 -0.67
CA VAL A 21 -0.10 3.80 0.57
C VAL A 21 -1.62 3.63 0.55
N THR A 22 -2.11 2.49 0.07
CA THR A 22 -3.56 2.20 0.11
C THR A 22 -3.99 1.99 1.55
N GLY A 23 -5.20 2.41 1.92
CA GLY A 23 -5.60 2.45 3.33
C GLY A 23 -4.79 3.44 4.18
N GLY A 24 -3.98 4.31 3.56
CA GLY A 24 -3.08 5.25 4.24
C GLY A 24 -3.77 6.33 5.10
N ALA A 25 -5.08 6.51 5.00
CA ALA A 25 -5.83 7.37 5.94
C ALA A 25 -6.66 6.58 6.97
N GLY A 26 -6.47 5.26 7.04
CA GLY A 26 -7.00 4.42 8.11
C GLY A 26 -6.10 4.44 9.36
N PHE A 27 -6.48 3.63 10.36
CA PHE A 27 -5.79 3.57 11.66
C PHE A 27 -4.28 3.37 11.51
N LEU A 28 -3.83 2.20 11.04
CA LEU A 28 -2.41 1.91 10.86
C LEU A 28 -1.77 2.77 9.75
N GLY A 29 -2.49 2.95 8.64
CA GLY A 29 -1.99 3.67 7.48
C GLY A 29 -1.57 5.11 7.78
N SER A 30 -2.32 5.82 8.64
CA SER A 30 -2.00 7.19 9.00
C SER A 30 -0.65 7.33 9.71
N PHE A 31 -0.32 6.40 10.60
CA PHE A 31 0.98 6.33 11.26
C PHE A 31 2.10 6.00 10.26
N VAL A 32 1.88 5.06 9.34
CA VAL A 32 2.87 4.73 8.29
C VAL A 32 3.15 5.94 7.41
N VAL A 33 2.11 6.66 6.97
CA VAL A 33 2.25 7.89 6.17
C VAL A 33 3.01 8.97 6.95
N GLN A 34 2.70 9.16 8.24
CA GLN A 34 3.42 10.10 9.09
C GLN A 34 4.91 9.75 9.19
N GLN A 35 5.24 8.47 9.38
CA GLN A 35 6.62 8.00 9.48
C GLN A 35 7.38 8.16 8.15
N LEU A 36 6.75 7.87 7.01
CA LEU A 36 7.35 8.09 5.69
C LEU A 36 7.69 9.57 5.47
N ARG A 37 6.77 10.47 5.81
CA ARG A 37 6.98 11.92 5.71
C ARG A 37 8.06 12.40 6.65
N ALA A 38 8.06 11.93 7.90
CA ALA A 38 9.11 12.24 8.88
C ALA A 38 10.50 11.72 8.45
N ALA A 39 10.54 10.64 7.68
CA ALA A 39 11.76 10.09 7.08
C ALA A 39 12.19 10.82 5.78
N GLY A 40 11.49 11.89 5.38
CA GLY A 40 11.83 12.70 4.21
C GLY A 40 11.25 12.21 2.88
N CYS A 41 10.31 11.26 2.88
CA CYS A 41 9.61 10.86 1.66
C CYS A 41 8.59 11.93 1.28
N VAL A 42 8.84 12.63 0.16
CA VAL A 42 7.99 13.74 -0.30
C VAL A 42 6.85 13.28 -1.21
N ASN A 43 7.06 12.20 -1.96
CA ASN A 43 6.11 11.68 -2.95
C ASN A 43 5.26 10.55 -2.38
N VAL A 44 4.44 10.84 -1.36
CA VAL A 44 3.54 9.86 -0.73
C VAL A 44 2.10 10.11 -1.16
N VAL A 45 1.54 9.19 -1.95
CA VAL A 45 0.16 9.21 -2.41
C VAL A 45 -0.71 8.32 -1.53
N VAL A 46 -1.84 8.85 -1.07
CA VAL A 46 -2.81 8.12 -0.24
C VAL A 46 -4.15 8.08 -0.99
N PRO A 47 -4.38 7.06 -1.83
CA PRO A 47 -5.63 6.95 -2.57
C PRO A 47 -6.82 6.74 -1.61
N ARG A 48 -7.98 7.26 -2.00
CA ARG A 48 -9.24 7.09 -1.26
C ARG A 48 -10.12 6.10 -2.02
N SER A 49 -10.84 5.27 -1.27
CA SER A 49 -11.77 4.28 -1.83
C SER A 49 -12.91 4.89 -2.65
N LYS A 50 -13.23 6.16 -2.43
CA LYS A 50 -14.22 6.90 -3.23
C LYS A 50 -13.72 7.28 -4.63
N ASP A 51 -12.40 7.33 -4.81
CA ASP A 51 -11.75 7.73 -6.06
C ASP A 51 -11.23 6.47 -6.79
N TYR A 52 -10.77 5.46 -6.04
CA TYR A 52 -10.30 4.18 -6.57
C TYR A 52 -10.88 3.03 -5.74
N ASP A 53 -11.93 2.36 -6.25
CA ASP A 53 -12.44 1.12 -5.66
C ASP A 53 -11.55 -0.06 -6.08
N LEU A 54 -10.65 -0.47 -5.19
CA LEU A 54 -9.66 -1.50 -5.48
C LEU A 54 -10.27 -2.91 -5.64
N VAL A 55 -11.58 -3.09 -5.44
CA VAL A 55 -12.27 -4.34 -5.82
C VAL A 55 -12.48 -4.41 -7.34
N GLN A 56 -12.52 -3.26 -8.01
CA GLN A 56 -12.64 -3.13 -9.46
C GLN A 56 -11.24 -3.06 -10.09
N LEU A 57 -10.95 -3.99 -11.01
CA LEU A 57 -9.63 -4.08 -11.64
C LEU A 57 -9.31 -2.82 -12.47
N GLU A 58 -10.33 -2.22 -13.08
CA GLU A 58 -10.20 -0.99 -13.86
C GLU A 58 -9.70 0.17 -12.99
N ALA A 59 -10.26 0.34 -11.79
CA ALA A 59 -9.84 1.38 -10.86
C ALA A 59 -8.43 1.14 -10.31
N VAL A 60 -8.00 -0.12 -10.18
CA VAL A 60 -6.61 -0.48 -9.88
C VAL A 60 -5.68 0.00 -10.99
N HIS A 61 -6.04 -0.22 -12.26
CA HIS A 61 -5.25 0.24 -13.39
C HIS A 61 -5.19 1.78 -13.47
N GLU A 62 -6.32 2.46 -13.27
CA GLU A 62 -6.38 3.92 -13.21
C GLU A 62 -5.44 4.47 -12.13
N LEU A 63 -5.47 3.90 -10.92
CA LEU A 63 -4.56 4.29 -9.83
C LEU A 63 -3.09 4.16 -10.27
N LEU A 64 -2.70 3.05 -10.89
CA LEU A 64 -1.31 2.80 -11.30
C LEU A 64 -0.86 3.72 -12.44
N VAL A 65 -1.76 4.03 -13.38
CA VAL A 65 -1.49 4.97 -14.49
C VAL A 65 -1.32 6.40 -13.97
N ASP A 66 -2.20 6.83 -13.06
CA ASP A 66 -2.20 8.18 -12.49
C ASP A 66 -0.98 8.43 -11.60
N THR A 67 -0.58 7.43 -10.81
CA THR A 67 0.42 7.62 -9.74
C THR A 67 1.81 7.08 -10.06
N ARG A 68 1.91 6.11 -10.98
CA ARG A 68 3.16 5.46 -11.41
C ARG A 68 4.11 5.18 -10.24
N PRO A 69 3.71 4.37 -9.25
CA PRO A 69 4.47 4.21 -8.02
C PRO A 69 5.70 3.32 -8.23
N ASP A 70 6.80 3.67 -7.57
CA ASP A 70 7.96 2.77 -7.44
C ASP A 70 7.73 1.74 -6.32
N LEU A 71 6.93 2.11 -5.31
CA LEU A 71 6.63 1.28 -4.14
C LEU A 71 5.14 1.39 -3.80
N ILE A 72 4.52 0.24 -3.57
CA ILE A 72 3.18 0.14 -3.00
C ILE A 72 3.26 -0.48 -1.61
N ILE A 73 2.65 0.20 -0.63
CA ILE A 73 2.37 -0.33 0.70
C ILE A 73 0.85 -0.49 0.80
N HIS A 74 0.38 -1.72 0.70
CA HIS A 74 -1.03 -2.06 0.70
C HIS A 74 -1.53 -2.26 2.13
N LEU A 75 -2.31 -1.30 2.64
CA LEU A 75 -2.96 -1.37 3.96
C LEU A 75 -4.48 -1.19 3.85
N ALA A 76 -5.02 -1.20 2.63
CA ALA A 76 -6.46 -1.11 2.42
C ALA A 76 -7.11 -2.42 2.83
N ALA A 77 -8.14 -2.32 3.65
CA ALA A 77 -8.98 -3.45 4.01
C ALA A 77 -10.40 -2.95 4.24
N ARG A 78 -11.37 -3.79 3.87
CA ARG A 78 -12.74 -3.67 4.34
C ARG A 78 -12.73 -4.07 5.81
N VAL A 79 -13.01 -3.09 6.66
CA VAL A 79 -13.13 -3.25 8.10
C VAL A 79 -14.50 -2.78 8.56
N GLY A 80 -15.01 -3.40 9.61
CA GLY A 80 -16.33 -3.12 10.17
C GLY A 80 -16.37 -3.54 11.63
N GLY A 81 -17.45 -3.18 12.32
CA GLY A 81 -17.68 -3.67 13.68
C GLY A 81 -17.70 -5.21 13.72
N ILE A 82 -17.29 -5.78 14.85
CA ILE A 82 -17.22 -7.25 15.04
C ILE A 82 -18.56 -7.94 14.69
N GLY A 83 -19.69 -7.27 14.92
CA GLY A 83 -21.03 -7.75 14.53
C GLY A 83 -21.22 -7.88 13.02
N ILE A 84 -20.97 -6.81 12.26
CA ILE A 84 -21.18 -6.81 10.79
C ILE A 84 -20.26 -7.81 10.09
N ASN A 85 -19.00 -7.91 10.53
CA ASN A 85 -18.07 -8.90 9.96
C ASN A 85 -18.54 -10.35 10.22
N ARG A 86 -19.21 -10.61 11.36
CA ARG A 86 -19.83 -11.91 11.64
C ARG A 86 -21.07 -12.18 10.80
N GLU A 87 -21.83 -11.14 10.47
CA GLU A 87 -23.04 -11.24 9.64
C GLU A 87 -22.70 -11.42 8.15
N GLN A 88 -21.58 -10.85 7.68
CA GLN A 88 -21.22 -10.83 6.25
C GLN A 88 -19.79 -11.33 5.96
N PRO A 89 -19.33 -12.47 6.51
CA PRO A 89 -17.94 -12.89 6.41
C PRO A 89 -17.47 -13.13 4.97
N GLY A 90 -18.36 -13.63 4.10
CA GLY A 90 -18.06 -13.87 2.69
C GLY A 90 -17.75 -12.58 1.92
N THR A 91 -18.48 -11.50 2.19
CA THR A 91 -18.25 -10.19 1.55
C THR A 91 -16.91 -9.60 1.98
N PHE A 92 -16.61 -9.62 3.29
CA PHE A 92 -15.34 -9.13 3.81
C PHE A 92 -14.15 -9.92 3.27
N PHE A 93 -14.29 -11.25 3.18
CA PHE A 93 -13.26 -12.09 2.60
C PHE A 93 -13.04 -11.78 1.12
N TYR A 94 -14.13 -11.73 0.33
CA TYR A 94 -14.06 -11.43 -1.09
C TYR A 94 -13.43 -10.07 -1.37
N GLU A 95 -13.93 -9.00 -0.75
CA GLU A 95 -13.41 -7.65 -0.99
C GLU A 95 -11.93 -7.54 -0.63
N ASN A 96 -11.51 -8.04 0.54
CA ASN A 96 -10.11 -8.00 0.96
C ASN A 96 -9.21 -8.85 0.05
N LEU A 97 -9.67 -10.02 -0.37
CA LEU A 97 -8.94 -10.86 -1.31
C LEU A 97 -8.77 -10.19 -2.67
N MET A 98 -9.85 -9.65 -3.22
CA MET A 98 -9.84 -9.04 -4.55
C MET A 98 -8.98 -7.77 -4.58
N MET A 99 -9.09 -6.91 -3.57
CA MET A 99 -8.25 -5.71 -3.44
C MET A 99 -6.75 -6.06 -3.46
N GLY A 100 -6.34 -7.05 -2.66
CA GLY A 100 -4.93 -7.45 -2.57
C GLY A 100 -4.43 -8.15 -3.84
N ALA A 101 -5.19 -9.13 -4.34
CA ALA A 101 -4.79 -9.96 -5.47
C ALA A 101 -4.69 -9.14 -6.78
N GLN A 102 -5.70 -8.32 -7.07
CA GLN A 102 -5.70 -7.50 -8.28
C GLN A 102 -4.59 -6.45 -8.24
N LEU A 103 -4.43 -5.74 -7.13
CA LEU A 103 -3.40 -4.71 -7.00
C LEU A 103 -1.99 -5.29 -7.12
N MET A 104 -1.75 -6.46 -6.54
CA MET A 104 -0.44 -7.13 -6.62
C MET A 104 -0.12 -7.57 -8.06
N GLU A 105 -1.09 -8.17 -8.77
CA GLU A 105 -0.88 -8.59 -10.16
C GLU A 105 -0.74 -7.38 -11.10
N ALA A 106 -1.58 -6.36 -10.94
CA ALA A 106 -1.48 -5.14 -11.73
C ALA A 106 -0.14 -4.41 -11.48
N ALA A 107 0.34 -4.36 -10.23
CA ALA A 107 1.64 -3.82 -9.88
C ALA A 107 2.79 -4.58 -10.59
N ARG A 108 2.72 -5.92 -10.64
CA ARG A 108 3.69 -6.75 -11.39
C ARG A 108 3.66 -6.42 -12.89
N LEU A 109 2.48 -6.25 -13.47
CA LEU A 109 2.31 -5.92 -14.90
C LEU A 109 2.76 -4.49 -15.23
N HIS A 110 2.65 -3.55 -14.29
CA HIS A 110 3.07 -2.15 -14.46
C HIS A 110 4.53 -1.91 -14.08
N GLY A 111 5.26 -2.94 -13.63
CA GLY A 111 6.68 -2.84 -13.30
C GLY A 111 6.97 -2.09 -12.00
N VAL A 112 6.06 -2.14 -11.02
CA VAL A 112 6.30 -1.57 -9.69
C VAL A 112 7.45 -2.33 -9.00
N ASP A 113 8.51 -1.64 -8.58
CA ASP A 113 9.71 -2.27 -8.03
C ASP A 113 9.44 -3.12 -6.79
N LYS A 114 8.53 -2.66 -5.92
CA LYS A 114 8.29 -3.29 -4.62
C LYS A 114 6.84 -3.17 -4.17
N PHE A 115 6.35 -4.26 -3.60
CA PHE A 115 5.03 -4.38 -3.02
C PHE A 115 5.13 -4.93 -1.60
N VAL A 116 4.41 -4.33 -0.65
CA VAL A 116 4.32 -4.78 0.75
C VAL A 116 2.84 -4.82 1.14
N SER A 117 2.37 -5.92 1.74
CA SER A 117 0.99 -6.10 2.21
C SER A 117 0.95 -6.86 3.52
#